data_AF-A0A521K9R6-F1
#
_entry.id   AF-A0A521K9R6-F1
#
_cell.length_a   1.000
_cell.length_b   1.000
_cell.length_c   1.000
_cell.angle_alpha   90.00
_cell.angle_beta   90.00
_cell.angle_gamma   90.00
#
_symmetry.space_group_name_H-M   'P 1'
#
loop_
_entity.id
_entity.type
_entity.pdbx_description
1 polymer ?
#
loop_
_entity_poly.entity_id
_entity_poly.type
_entity_poly.pdbx_seq_one_letter_code
_entity_poly.pdbx_strand_id
1 'polypeptide(L)'
;MKKLILACALGLTVMTTSCLGPNKTWNSLHDWNKQVTESKWGNEAVFIGLNVIPVYGVCYLADIIVFNSIEFWKDGSTSAGGK
;
A
#
# COMPACT_ATOMS: atom_id res chain seq x y z
N MET A 1 26.08 8.91 10.46
CA MET A 1 24.65 9.27 10.60
C MET A 1 24.06 9.91 9.34
N LYS A 2 24.64 10.99 8.79
CA LYS A 2 24.15 11.66 7.56
C LYS A 2 24.01 10.73 6.34
N LYS A 3 24.96 9.81 6.14
CA LYS A 3 24.94 8.82 5.04
C LYS A 3 23.83 7.76 5.18
N LEU A 4 23.46 7.41 6.42
CA LEU A 4 22.37 6.47 6.69
C LEU A 4 21.02 7.15 6.45
N ILE A 5 20.85 8.40 6.89
CA ILE A 5 19.64 9.18 6.61
C ILE A 5 19.45 9.36 5.10
N LEU A 6 20.53 9.62 4.37
CA LEU A 6 20.47 9.75 2.91
C LEU A 6 20.17 8.41 2.21
N ALA A 7 20.73 7.30 2.69
CA ALA A 7 20.41 5.97 2.17
C ALA A 7 18.97 5.56 2.47
N CYS A 8 18.45 5.85 3.67
CA CYS A 8 17.05 5.65 4.02
C CYS A 8 16.14 6.56 3.19
N ALA A 9 16.48 7.83 2.99
CA ALA A 9 15.71 8.75 2.16
C ALA A 9 15.67 8.29 0.69
N LEU A 10 16.79 7.82 0.14
CA LEU A 10 16.84 7.25 -1.22
C LEU A 10 16.05 5.94 -1.32
N GLY A 11 16.16 5.05 -0.32
CA GLY A 11 15.35 3.83 -0.23
C GLY A 11 13.85 4.14 -0.18
N LEU A 12 13.45 5.15 0.59
CA LEU A 12 12.06 5.63 0.65
C LEU A 12 11.59 6.17 -0.70
N THR A 13 12.42 6.91 -1.45
CA THR A 13 12.05 7.37 -2.80
C THR A 13 11.88 6.23 -3.82
N VAL A 14 12.63 5.13 -3.68
CA VAL A 14 12.45 3.92 -4.50
C VAL A 14 11.19 3.15 -4.09
N MET A 15 10.77 3.24 -2.81
CA MET A 15 9.49 2.67 -2.36
C MET A 15 8.28 3.51 -2.80
N THR A 16 8.46 4.80 -3.10
CA THR A 16 7.38 5.68 -3.60
C THR A 16 7.10 5.55 -5.10
N THR A 17 7.94 4.84 -5.86
CA THR A 17 7.58 4.41 -7.23
C THR A 17 6.78 3.13 -7.13
N SER A 18 5.46 3.24 -7.07
CA SER A 18 4.51 2.14 -7.15
C SER A 18 4.59 1.45 -8.53
N CYS A 19 5.62 0.63 -8.72
CA CYS A 19 5.80 -0.28 -9.86
C CYS A 19 5.83 -1.75 -9.40
N LEU A 20 5.90 -1.99 -8.08
CA LEU A 20 5.96 -3.31 -7.46
C LEU A 20 4.61 -3.59 -6.79
N GLY A 21 3.58 -3.87 -7.59
CA GLY A 21 2.35 -4.52 -7.14
C GLY A 21 1.08 -3.64 -7.04
N PRO A 22 -0.12 -4.24 -7.20
CA PRO A 22 -1.39 -3.54 -7.43
C PRO A 22 -2.03 -2.84 -6.21
N ASN A 23 -1.40 -2.87 -5.02
CA ASN A 23 -1.89 -2.24 -3.78
C ASN A 23 -3.42 -2.40 -3.57
N LYS A 24 -3.91 -3.63 -3.72
CA LYS A 24 -5.35 -3.91 -3.82
C LYS A 24 -6.09 -3.61 -2.53
N THR A 25 -5.46 -3.86 -1.38
CA THR A 25 -6.09 -3.68 -0.07
C THR A 25 -6.21 -2.21 0.27
N TRP A 26 -5.14 -1.43 0.04
CA TRP A 26 -5.15 0.02 0.17
C TRP A 26 -6.20 0.68 -0.73
N ASN A 27 -6.22 0.33 -2.02
CA ASN A 27 -7.17 0.91 -2.97
C ASN A 27 -8.61 0.57 -2.60
N SER A 28 -8.90 -0.66 -2.17
CA SER A 28 -10.23 -1.06 -1.73
C SER A 28 -10.69 -0.31 -0.48
N LEU A 29 -9.80 -0.12 0.50
CA LEU A 29 -10.10 0.67 1.71
C LEU A 29 -10.36 2.14 1.35
N HIS A 30 -9.57 2.69 0.42
CA HIS A 30 -9.70 4.06 -0.02
C HIS A 30 -11.01 4.29 -0.81
N ASP A 31 -11.40 3.35 -1.67
CA ASP A 31 -12.65 3.43 -2.42
C ASP A 31 -13.89 3.19 -1.56
N TRP A 32 -13.79 2.34 -0.52
CA TRP A 32 -14.82 2.23 0.50
C TRP A 32 -15.01 3.57 1.23
N ASN A 33 -13.93 4.22 1.68
CA ASN A 33 -14.02 5.48 2.41
C ASN A 33 -14.69 6.60 1.58
N LYS A 34 -14.48 6.62 0.26
CA LYS A 34 -15.18 7.56 -0.65
C LYS A 34 -16.70 7.37 -0.69
N GLN A 35 -17.20 6.19 -0.35
CA GLN A 35 -18.63 5.82 -0.43
C GLN A 35 -19.32 5.79 0.94
N VAL A 36 -18.57 5.91 2.05
CA VAL A 36 -19.11 5.82 3.41
C VAL A 36 -20.04 6.98 3.76
N THR A 37 -19.73 8.19 3.28
CA THR A 37 -20.55 9.38 3.53
C THR A 37 -20.93 10.08 2.23
N GLU A 38 -22.13 10.64 2.20
CA GLU A 38 -22.60 11.53 1.12
C GLU A 38 -21.91 12.91 1.14
N SER A 39 -21.22 13.25 2.24
CA SER A 39 -20.55 14.54 2.42
C SER A 39 -19.02 14.40 2.35
N LYS A 40 -18.38 15.35 1.66
CA LYS A 40 -16.91 15.44 1.54
C LYS A 40 -16.22 15.51 2.91
N TRP A 41 -16.81 16.23 3.86
CA TRP A 41 -16.26 16.41 5.20
C TRP A 41 -16.37 15.16 6.07
N GLY A 42 -17.41 14.34 5.88
CA GLY A 42 -17.53 13.05 6.55
C GLY A 42 -16.46 12.06 6.09
N ASN A 43 -16.21 11.99 4.77
CA ASN A 43 -15.15 11.15 4.22
C ASN A 43 -13.74 11.60 4.68
N GLU A 44 -13.53 12.91 4.83
CA GLU A 44 -12.28 13.44 5.41
C GLU A 44 -12.14 13.10 6.89
N ALA A 45 -13.21 13.21 7.68
CA ALA A 45 -13.18 12.84 9.10
C ALA A 45 -12.87 11.34 9.29
N VAL A 46 -13.45 10.47 8.46
CA VAL A 46 -13.14 9.04 8.44
C VAL A 46 -11.70 8.81 7.98
N PHE A 47 -11.23 9.54 6.96
CA PHE A 47 -9.83 9.46 6.53
C PHE A 47 -8.86 9.82 7.66
N ILE A 48 -9.09 10.92 8.37
CA ILE A 48 -8.28 11.33 9.52
C ILE A 48 -8.35 10.29 10.63
N GLY A 49 -9.54 9.81 10.98
CA GLY A 49 -9.72 8.78 12.02
C GLY A 49 -8.97 7.48 11.72
N LEU A 50 -9.05 7.01 10.47
CA LEU A 50 -8.33 5.81 10.03
C LEU A 50 -6.81 6.00 9.94
N ASN A 51 -6.33 7.23 9.72
CA ASN A 51 -4.90 7.54 9.81
C ASN A 51 -4.41 7.60 11.27
N VAL A 52 -5.25 8.03 12.22
CA VAL A 52 -4.93 8.02 13.66
C VAL A 52 -4.87 6.60 14.23
N ILE A 53 -5.71 5.67 13.74
CA ILE A 53 -5.75 4.24 14.14
C ILE A 53 -4.87 3.37 13.21
N PRO A 54 -3.75 3.92 12.73
CA PRO A 54 -2.99 3.55 11.52
C PRO A 54 -3.56 2.52 10.51
N VAL A 55 -4.87 2.48 10.24
CA VAL A 55 -5.49 1.43 9.41
C VAL A 55 -4.98 1.50 7.98
N TYR A 56 -4.92 2.71 7.42
CA TYR A 56 -4.35 2.98 6.12
C TYR A 56 -2.88 2.52 6.06
N GLY A 57 -2.06 2.88 7.05
CA GLY A 57 -0.65 2.48 7.10
C GLY A 57 -0.46 0.95 7.14
N VAL A 58 -1.30 0.24 7.89
CA VAL A 58 -1.26 -1.23 7.97
C VAL A 58 -1.67 -1.86 6.64
N CYS A 59 -2.74 -1.39 5.98
CA CYS A 59 -3.16 -1.92 4.68
C CYS A 59 -2.09 -1.70 3.61
N TYR A 60 -1.45 -0.53 3.60
CA TYR A 60 -0.35 -0.24 2.67
C TYR A 60 0.85 -1.15 2.90
N LEU A 61 1.25 -1.34 4.16
CA LEU A 61 2.37 -2.21 4.52
C LEU A 61 2.07 -3.68 4.21
N ALA A 62 0.83 -4.13 4.42
CA ALA A 62 0.39 -5.48 4.09
C ALA A 62 0.44 -5.72 2.57
N ASP A 63 0.03 -4.76 1.76
CA ASP A 63 0.18 -4.85 0.30
C ASP A 63 1.66 -4.99 -0.09
N ILE A 64 2.54 -4.12 0.41
CA ILE A 64 3.97 -4.14 0.05
C ILE A 64 4.68 -5.41 0.52
N ILE A 65 4.47 -5.83 1.77
CA ILE A 65 5.22 -6.93 2.37
C ILE A 65 4.60 -8.28 2.03
N VAL A 66 3.29 -8.40 2.10
CA VAL A 66 2.61 -9.69 2.05
C VAL A 66 2.06 -9.95 0.65
N PHE A 67 1.15 -9.12 0.17
CA PHE A 67 0.44 -9.41 -1.07
C PHE A 67 1.32 -9.30 -2.31
N ASN A 68 2.17 -8.27 -2.39
CA ASN A 68 3.12 -8.09 -3.49
C ASN A 68 4.21 -9.18 -3.47
N SER A 69 4.59 -9.69 -2.29
CA SER A 69 5.49 -10.84 -2.18
C SER A 69 4.82 -12.14 -2.60
N ILE A 70 3.57 -12.39 -2.19
CA ILE A 70 2.81 -13.59 -2.61
C ILE A 70 2.62 -13.61 -4.13
N GLU A 71 2.27 -12.49 -4.74
CA GLU A 71 2.10 -12.37 -6.19
C GLU A 71 3.42 -12.66 -6.93
N PHE A 72 4.53 -12.10 -6.45
CA PHE A 72 5.87 -12.38 -6.99
C PHE A 72 6.23 -13.87 -6.98
N TRP A 73 6.03 -14.57 -5.86
CA TRP A 73 6.36 -16.00 -5.76
C TRP A 73 5.33 -16.90 -6.44
N LYS A 74 4.06 -16.49 -6.49
CA LYS A 74 3.00 -17.21 -7.22
C LYS A 74 3.29 -17.22 -8.72
N ASP A 75 3.68 -16.10 -9.31
CA ASP A 75 3.98 -16.00 -10.74
C ASP A 75 5.25 -16.77 -11.12
N GLY A 76 6.25 -16.80 -10.23
CA GLY A 76 7.46 -17.64 -10.39
C GLY A 76 7.20 -19.14 -10.27
N SER A 77 6.27 -19.56 -9.42
CA SER A 77 5.89 -20.97 -9.23
C SER A 77 5.04 -21.51 -10.39
N THR A 78 4.33 -20.63 -11.09
CA THR A 78 3.47 -21.00 -12.23
C THR A 78 4.22 -20.89 -13.58
N SER A 79 5.42 -20.31 -13.61
CA SER A 79 6.24 -20.16 -14.82
C SER A 79 7.10 -21.38 -15.17
N ALA A 80 6.99 -22.48 -14.43
CA ALA A 80 7.50 -23.80 -14.86
C ALA A 80 6.43 -24.66 -15.56
N GLY A 81 5.30 -24.08 -15.96
CA GLY A 81 4.24 -24.80 -16.67
C GLY A 81 3.25 -23.87 -17.36
N GLY A 82 3.58 -23.46 -18.59
CA GLY A 82 2.60 -22.99 -19.57
C GLY A 82 2.50 -21.47 -19.71
N LYS A 83 3.41 -20.90 -20.50
CA LYS A 83 3.10 -20.38 -21.84
C LYS A 83 4.31 -20.58 -22.74
#